data_AF-A0A2S1FFG6-F1
#
_entry.id   AF-A0A2S1FFG6-F1
#
_cell.length_a   1.000
_cell.length_b   1.000
_cell.length_c   1.000
_cell.angle_alpha   90.00
_cell.angle_beta   90.00
_cell.angle_gamma   90.00
#
_symmetry.space_group_name_H-M   'P 1'
#
loop_
_entity.id
_entity.type
_entity.pdbx_description
1 polymer ?
#
loop_
_entity_poly.entity_id
_entity_poly.type
_entity_poly.pdbx_seq_one_letter_code
_entity_poly.pdbx_strand_id
1 'polypeptide(L)'
;MMIKNTVAVAALAFALTAGLSSPAFSAENLSAEVDLTIKEDLASVQVLTEVCPGIVGKNAKFEQNTQQLIKQYLSDYSDKSMTYDKIQQDKEYQSALQEARQEAKQTAKDEHQAVCNDLITQQI
;
A
#
# COMPACT_ATOMS: atom_id res chain seq x y z
N MET A 1 -42.80 -22.73 26.18
CA MET A 1 -42.34 -24.13 26.35
C MET A 1 -41.49 -24.47 25.13
N MET A 2 -40.17 -24.38 25.26
CA MET A 2 -39.24 -24.41 24.12
C MET A 2 -38.75 -25.84 23.89
N ILE A 3 -38.96 -26.33 22.66
CA ILE A 3 -38.62 -27.67 22.20
C ILE A 3 -37.11 -27.74 22.01
N LYS A 4 -36.44 -28.58 22.82
CA LYS A 4 -35.02 -28.91 22.67
C LYS A 4 -34.87 -29.85 21.48
N ASN A 5 -34.30 -29.36 20.38
CA ASN A 5 -33.95 -30.22 19.24
C ASN A 5 -32.42 -30.35 19.15
N THR A 6 -31.94 -31.50 19.60
CA THR A 6 -30.56 -31.96 19.45
C THR A 6 -30.31 -32.27 17.97
N VAL A 7 -29.57 -31.41 17.29
CA VAL A 7 -29.11 -31.67 15.92
C VAL A 7 -27.72 -32.30 16.00
N ALA A 8 -27.62 -33.51 15.47
CA ALA A 8 -26.41 -34.31 15.41
C ALA A 8 -25.32 -33.60 14.60
N VAL A 9 -24.13 -33.49 15.19
CA VAL A 9 -22.92 -33.04 14.51
C VAL A 9 -22.45 -34.16 13.59
N ALA A 10 -22.81 -34.07 12.31
CA ALA A 10 -22.23 -34.89 11.26
C ALA A 10 -20.83 -34.33 10.92
N ALA A 11 -19.79 -34.98 11.43
CA ALA A 11 -18.42 -34.71 11.05
C ALA A 11 -18.20 -35.13 9.59
N LEU A 12 -18.24 -34.16 8.67
CA LEU A 12 -17.79 -34.32 7.30
C LEU A 12 -16.25 -34.26 7.29
N ALA A 13 -15.62 -35.42 7.32
CA ALA A 13 -14.20 -35.56 7.02
C ALA A 13 -13.98 -35.23 5.53
N PHE A 14 -13.48 -34.02 5.26
CA PHE A 14 -12.99 -33.67 3.93
C PHE A 14 -11.65 -34.37 3.72
N ALA A 15 -11.66 -35.43 2.90
CA ALA A 15 -10.45 -36.11 2.46
C ALA A 15 -9.59 -35.12 1.63
N LEU A 16 -8.36 -34.90 2.08
CA LEU A 16 -7.32 -34.18 1.37
C LEU A 16 -6.95 -34.94 0.09
N THR A 17 -7.52 -34.55 -1.05
CA THR A 17 -6.97 -34.91 -2.36
C THR A 17 -5.84 -33.94 -2.68
N ALA A 18 -4.61 -34.44 -2.51
CA ALA A 18 -3.37 -33.78 -2.93
C ALA A 18 -3.40 -33.53 -4.45
N GLY A 19 -3.36 -32.25 -4.80
CA GLY A 19 -3.24 -31.75 -6.16
C GLY A 19 -2.84 -30.28 -6.15
N LEU A 20 -1.93 -29.90 -5.26
CA LEU A 20 -1.32 -28.57 -5.26
C LEU A 20 -0.02 -28.65 -6.06
N SER A 21 -0.12 -28.41 -7.37
CA SER A 21 0.99 -27.78 -8.08
C SER A 21 1.09 -26.34 -7.59
N SER A 22 1.66 -26.14 -6.40
CA SER A 22 2.00 -24.82 -5.91
C SER A 22 3.04 -24.24 -6.87
N PRO A 23 2.86 -23.03 -7.44
CA PRO A 23 4.02 -22.31 -7.95
C PRO A 23 4.98 -22.18 -6.76
N ALA A 24 6.19 -22.70 -6.90
CA ALA A 24 7.22 -22.53 -5.90
C ALA A 24 7.57 -21.04 -5.87
N PHE A 25 6.93 -20.28 -4.98
CA PHE A 25 7.30 -18.89 -4.70
C PHE A 25 8.74 -18.91 -4.18
N SER A 26 9.69 -18.48 -5.02
CA SER A 26 11.07 -18.26 -4.59
C SER A 26 11.15 -16.96 -3.80
N ALA A 27 12.04 -16.89 -2.81
CA ALA A 27 12.28 -15.67 -2.02
C ALA A 27 12.67 -14.46 -2.88
N GLU A 28 13.25 -14.72 -4.06
CA GLU A 28 13.63 -13.71 -5.03
C GLU A 28 12.42 -13.11 -5.77
N ASN A 29 11.39 -13.91 -6.05
CA ASN A 29 10.13 -13.42 -6.62
C ASN A 29 9.41 -12.53 -5.59
N LEU A 30 9.38 -12.98 -4.33
CA LEU A 30 8.73 -12.25 -3.25
C LEU A 30 9.38 -10.89 -2.98
N SER A 31 10.71 -10.81 -3.04
CA SER A 31 11.43 -9.53 -2.88
C SER A 31 11.13 -8.56 -4.02
N ALA A 32 11.04 -9.05 -5.26
CA ALA A 32 10.70 -8.22 -6.41
C ALA A 32 9.26 -7.70 -6.34
N GLU A 33 8.32 -8.54 -5.88
CA GLU A 33 6.92 -8.14 -5.65
C GLU A 33 6.82 -7.04 -4.58
N VAL A 34 7.55 -7.18 -3.47
CA VAL A 34 7.63 -6.16 -2.42
C VAL A 34 8.23 -4.84 -2.92
N ASP A 35 9.31 -4.90 -3.71
CA ASP A 35 9.94 -3.71 -4.28
C ASP A 35 9.01 -2.96 -5.24
N LEU A 36 8.22 -3.69 -6.04
CA LEU A 36 7.21 -3.10 -6.92
C LEU A 36 6.14 -2.37 -6.10
N THR A 37 5.59 -3.02 -5.07
CA THR A 37 4.61 -2.37 -4.18
C THR A 37 5.19 -1.13 -3.51
N ILE A 38 6.46 -1.18 -3.06
CA ILE A 38 7.12 0.01 -2.49
C ILE A 38 7.21 1.15 -3.51
N LYS A 39 7.46 0.88 -4.79
CA LYS A 39 7.46 1.92 -5.83
C LYS A 39 6.07 2.55 -5.97
N GLU A 40 5.01 1.75 -5.97
CA GLU A 40 3.62 2.22 -6.05
C GLU A 40 3.23 3.06 -4.82
N ASP A 41 3.64 2.64 -3.62
CA ASP A 41 3.40 3.35 -2.36
C ASP A 41 4.14 4.69 -2.34
N LEU A 42 5.41 4.71 -2.76
CA LEU A 42 6.19 5.95 -2.86
C LEU A 42 5.59 6.90 -3.90
N ALA A 43 5.11 6.38 -5.03
CA ALA A 43 4.43 7.16 -6.05
C ALA A 43 3.16 7.81 -5.50
N SER A 44 2.36 7.05 -4.75
CA SER A 44 1.16 7.53 -4.06
C SER A 44 1.49 8.63 -3.05
N VAL A 45 2.53 8.44 -2.21
CA VAL A 45 3.01 9.49 -1.30
C VAL A 45 3.42 10.74 -2.07
N GLN A 46 4.13 10.60 -3.19
CA GLN A 46 4.49 11.76 -4.01
C GLN A 46 3.26 12.52 -4.50
N VAL A 47 2.25 11.82 -5.01
CA VAL A 47 1.00 12.46 -5.47
C VAL A 47 0.30 13.20 -4.33
N LEU A 48 0.29 12.63 -3.12
CA LEU A 48 -0.25 13.31 -1.95
C LEU A 48 0.53 14.60 -1.65
N THR A 49 1.87 14.61 -1.80
CA THR A 49 2.65 15.85 -1.66
C THR A 49 2.38 16.89 -2.75
N GLU A 50 1.91 16.46 -3.93
CA GLU A 50 1.53 17.36 -5.03
C GLU A 50 0.12 17.94 -4.82
N VAL A 51 -0.80 17.17 -4.24
CA VAL A 51 -2.23 17.51 -4.13
C VAL A 51 -2.58 18.16 -2.79
N CYS A 52 -2.14 17.58 -1.67
CA CYS A 52 -2.58 17.97 -0.34
C CYS A 52 -2.26 19.42 0.04
N PRO A 53 -1.12 20.03 -0.32
CA PRO A 53 -0.87 21.44 -0.01
C PRO A 53 -1.92 22.40 -0.58
N GLY A 54 -2.59 22.04 -1.68
CA GLY A 54 -3.71 22.81 -2.24
C GLY A 54 -5.05 22.63 -1.51
N ILE A 55 -5.15 21.64 -0.62
CA ILE A 55 -6.37 21.26 0.09
C ILE A 55 -6.31 21.67 1.56
N VAL A 56 -5.23 21.29 2.26
CA VAL A 56 -5.05 21.53 3.70
C VAL A 56 -4.10 22.70 3.99
N GLY A 57 -3.56 23.34 2.94
CA GLY A 57 -2.53 24.36 3.04
C GLY A 57 -1.15 23.76 3.35
N LYS A 58 -0.14 24.63 3.45
CA LYS A 58 1.20 24.22 3.92
C LYS A 58 1.10 23.75 5.37
N ASN A 59 1.51 22.52 5.63
CA ASN A 59 1.39 21.91 6.95
C ASN A 59 2.67 21.14 7.30
N ALA A 60 3.39 21.59 8.33
CA ALA A 60 4.66 21.00 8.73
C ALA A 60 4.53 19.54 9.20
N LYS A 61 3.40 19.16 9.80
CA LYS A 61 3.16 17.78 10.23
C LYS A 61 2.96 16.86 9.03
N PHE A 62 2.24 17.33 8.00
CA PHE A 62 2.12 16.62 6.73
C PHE A 62 3.49 16.42 6.07
N GLU A 63 4.30 17.48 5.97
CA GLU A 63 5.66 17.41 5.40
C GLU A 63 6.56 16.44 6.19
N GLN A 64 6.50 16.48 7.52
CA GLN A 64 7.23 15.53 8.36
C GLN A 64 6.79 14.08 8.13
N ASN A 65 5.48 13.83 8.18
CA ASN A 65 4.91 12.49 8.10
C ASN A 65 5.16 11.86 6.71
N THR A 66 5.03 12.63 5.62
CA THR A 66 5.38 12.15 4.26
C THR A 66 6.86 11.79 4.14
N GLN A 67 7.76 12.58 4.73
CA GLN A 67 9.19 12.24 4.78
C GLN A 67 9.49 11.00 5.62
N GLN A 68 8.72 10.74 6.69
CA GLN A 68 8.83 9.51 7.48
C GLN A 68 8.35 8.29 6.68
N LEU A 69 7.22 8.39 5.97
CA LEU A 69 6.73 7.31 5.10
C LEU A 69 7.74 6.94 4.02
N ILE A 70 8.32 7.94 3.33
CA ILE A 70 9.36 7.69 2.32
C ILE A 70 10.52 6.89 2.93
N LYS A 71 10.97 7.26 4.13
CA LYS A 71 12.05 6.55 4.82
C LYS A 71 11.66 5.13 5.23
N GLN A 72 10.43 4.92 5.70
CA GLN A 72 9.91 3.61 6.09
C GLN A 72 9.86 2.67 4.87
N TYR A 73 9.24 3.11 3.78
CA TYR A 73 9.18 2.32 2.55
C TYR A 73 10.57 1.98 1.98
N LEU A 74 11.49 2.97 1.95
CA LEU A 74 12.88 2.71 1.53
C LEU A 74 13.63 1.76 2.47
N SER A 75 13.28 1.72 3.75
CA SER A 75 13.93 0.81 4.70
C SER A 75 13.58 -0.66 4.44
N ASP A 76 12.42 -0.90 3.83
CA ASP A 76 11.94 -2.23 3.48
C ASP A 76 12.37 -2.67 2.07
N TYR A 77 12.74 -1.73 1.19
CA TYR A 77 13.22 -1.99 -0.17
C TYR A 77 14.42 -2.94 -0.19
N SER A 78 14.45 -3.91 -1.12
CA SER A 78 15.43 -5.00 -1.10
C SER A 78 16.86 -4.52 -1.31
N ASP A 79 17.08 -3.60 -2.25
CA ASP A 79 18.35 -2.88 -2.43
C ASP A 79 18.48 -1.75 -1.40
N LYS A 80 19.25 -1.99 -0.34
CA LYS A 80 19.48 -1.01 0.73
C LYS A 80 20.32 0.21 0.31
N SER A 81 20.87 0.22 -0.90
CA SER A 81 21.54 1.39 -1.49
C SER A 81 20.59 2.31 -2.25
N MET A 82 19.31 1.89 -2.37
CA MET A 82 18.28 2.65 -3.04
C MET A 82 17.98 3.95 -2.27
N THR A 83 17.73 5.01 -3.01
CA THR A 83 17.35 6.31 -2.47
C THR A 83 16.09 6.79 -3.17
N TYR A 84 15.38 7.72 -2.56
CA TYR A 84 14.20 8.31 -3.18
C TYR A 84 14.52 8.92 -4.56
N ASP A 85 15.63 9.67 -4.66
CA ASP A 85 16.07 10.26 -5.93
C ASP A 85 16.35 9.21 -7.02
N LYS A 86 16.87 8.03 -6.65
CA LYS A 86 17.09 6.92 -7.59
C LYS A 86 15.76 6.29 -8.01
N ILE A 87 14.85 6.05 -7.07
CA ILE A 87 13.50 5.53 -7.36
C ILE A 87 12.76 6.49 -8.30
N GLN A 88 12.88 7.80 -8.08
CA GLN A 88 12.27 8.80 -8.96
C GLN A 88 12.81 8.77 -10.40
N GLN A 89 13.91 8.09 -10.69
CA GLN A 89 14.42 7.90 -12.05
C GLN A 89 14.04 6.54 -12.65
N ASP A 90 13.46 5.64 -11.85
CA ASP A 90 13.05 4.32 -12.26
C ASP A 90 11.78 4.37 -13.14
N LYS A 91 11.74 3.55 -14.20
CA LYS A 91 10.65 3.59 -15.18
C LYS A 91 9.33 3.04 -14.64
N GLU A 92 9.40 2.02 -13.78
CA GLU A 92 8.20 1.43 -13.17
C GLU A 92 7.62 2.42 -12.18
N TYR A 93 8.47 3.06 -11.38
CA TYR A 93 8.05 4.16 -10.51
C TYR A 93 7.40 5.31 -11.30
N GLN A 94 8.01 5.76 -12.40
CA GLN A 94 7.44 6.83 -13.22
C GLN A 94 6.07 6.46 -13.83
N SER A 95 5.89 5.18 -14.17
CA SER A 95 4.61 4.67 -14.67
C SER A 95 3.55 4.68 -13.56
N ALA A 96 3.87 4.13 -12.38
CA ALA A 96 3.00 4.16 -11.21
C ALA A 96 2.66 5.60 -10.77
N LEU A 97 3.63 6.51 -10.79
CA LEU A 97 3.44 7.93 -10.50
C LEU A 97 2.48 8.59 -11.49
N GLN A 98 2.58 8.25 -12.77
CA GLN A 98 1.64 8.75 -13.77
C GLN A 98 0.22 8.23 -13.51
N GLU A 99 0.07 6.95 -13.18
CA GLU A 99 -1.22 6.32 -12.86
C GLU A 99 -1.84 6.95 -11.61
N ALA A 100 -1.10 7.03 -10.50
CA ALA A 100 -1.54 7.66 -9.26
C ALA A 100 -1.94 9.14 -9.48
N ARG A 101 -1.25 9.87 -10.35
CA ARG A 101 -1.64 11.25 -10.72
C ARG A 101 -2.94 11.30 -11.50
N GLN A 102 -3.24 10.30 -12.34
CA GLN A 102 -4.52 10.26 -13.05
C GLN A 102 -5.65 9.89 -12.11
N GLU A 103 -5.45 8.92 -11.22
CA GLU A 103 -6.41 8.54 -10.19
C GLU A 103 -6.75 9.74 -9.29
N ALA A 104 -5.72 10.46 -8.82
CA ALA A 104 -5.92 11.66 -8.01
C ALA A 104 -6.71 12.77 -8.74
N LYS A 105 -6.75 12.81 -10.07
CA LYS A 105 -7.62 13.77 -10.79
C LYS A 105 -9.08 13.34 -10.79
N GLN A 106 -9.34 12.04 -10.63
CA GLN A 106 -10.67 11.44 -10.66
C GLN A 106 -11.31 11.35 -9.27
N THR A 107 -10.49 11.31 -8.22
CA THR A 107 -10.93 11.33 -6.82
C THR A 107 -11.59 12.66 -6.45
N ALA A 108 -12.68 12.59 -5.70
CA ALA A 108 -13.42 13.78 -5.29
C ALA A 108 -12.60 14.60 -4.26
N LYS A 109 -12.86 15.91 -4.20
CA LYS A 109 -12.06 16.83 -3.36
C LYS A 109 -12.20 16.53 -1.86
N ASP A 110 -13.39 16.10 -1.43
CA ASP A 110 -13.67 15.68 -0.06
C ASP A 110 -12.97 14.36 0.31
N GLU A 111 -12.88 13.41 -0.62
CA GLU A 111 -12.09 12.19 -0.46
C GLU A 111 -10.59 12.52 -0.30
N HIS A 112 -10.05 13.39 -1.15
CA HIS A 112 -8.68 13.88 -0.97
C HIS A 112 -8.45 14.58 0.36
N GLN A 113 -9.43 15.38 0.81
CA GLN A 113 -9.33 16.08 2.09
C GLN A 113 -9.23 15.09 3.27
N ALA A 114 -9.98 13.99 3.24
CA ALA A 114 -9.86 12.95 4.26
C ALA A 114 -8.44 12.35 4.28
N VAL A 115 -7.92 11.92 3.13
CA VAL A 115 -6.58 11.32 3.02
C VAL A 115 -5.48 12.28 3.47
N CYS A 116 -5.57 13.55 3.09
CA CYS A 116 -4.60 14.56 3.53
C CYS A 116 -4.64 14.78 5.06
N ASN A 117 -5.83 14.74 5.66
CA ASN A 117 -5.98 14.85 7.11
C ASN A 117 -5.51 13.59 7.85
N ASP A 118 -5.70 12.41 7.28
CA ASP A 118 -5.18 11.16 7.83
C ASP A 118 -3.66 11.19 7.90
N LEU A 119 -2.99 11.70 6.85
CA LEU A 119 -1.54 11.90 6.87
C LEU A 119 -1.09 12.94 7.90
N ILE A 120 -1.89 13.97 8.20
CA ILE A 120 -1.56 14.93 9.26
C ILE A 120 -1.70 14.30 10.65
N THR A 121 -2.74 13.50 10.85
CA THR A 121 -3.08 12.92 12.15
C THR A 121 -2.33 11.64 12.45
N GLN A 122 -1.71 11.02 11.43
CA GLN A 122 -0.87 9.83 11.58
C GLN A 122 0.24 10.03 12.63
N GLN A 123 0.39 9.02 13.48
CA GLN A 123 1.49 8.91 14.44
C GLN A 123 2.52 7.93 13.88
N ILE A 124 3.53 8.48 13.22
CA ILE A 124 4.66 7.77 12.61
C ILE A 124 5.98 8.43 12.98
#